data_AF-A0A0S3RKB7-F1
#
_entry.id   AF-A0A0S3RKB7-F1
#
_cell.length_a   1.000
_cell.length_b   1.000
_cell.length_c   1.000
_cell.angle_alpha   90.00
_cell.angle_beta   90.00
_cell.angle_gamma   90.00
#
_symmetry.space_group_name_H-M   'P 1'
#
loop_
_entity.id
_entity.type
_entity.pdbx_description
1 polymer ?
#
loop_
_entity_poly.entity_id
_entity_poly.type
_entity_poly.pdbx_seq_one_letter_code
_entity_poly.pdbx_strand_id
1 'polypeptide(L)'
;MTAGHNVATKVQSTYSNLAAEGYPDGVRSWIATGTNGDIYVAFFNLNDEKTTISANIVDLAIVQPGGSMLRLCGGIETWSETYVTTNDASLSAEVAGHGSALFVLRCF
;
A
#
# COMPACT_ATOMS: atom_id res chain seq x y z
N MET A 1 3.66 -23.81 -10.22
CA MET A 1 3.32 -22.45 -10.66
C MET A 1 3.31 -21.58 -9.42
N THR A 2 4.43 -20.92 -9.13
CA THR A 2 4.58 -20.07 -7.95
C THR A 2 4.13 -18.68 -8.36
N ALA A 3 3.03 -18.19 -7.81
CA ALA A 3 2.59 -16.81 -8.02
C ALA A 3 3.68 -15.88 -7.48
N GLY A 4 4.38 -15.20 -8.40
CA GLY A 4 5.35 -14.18 -8.04
C GLY A 4 4.62 -13.06 -7.32
N HIS A 5 4.90 -12.90 -6.03
CA HIS A 5 4.38 -11.78 -5.24
C HIS A 5 5.15 -10.53 -5.65
N ASN A 6 4.53 -9.65 -6.43
CA ASN A 6 5.13 -8.36 -6.78
C ASN A 6 4.96 -7.41 -5.59
N VAL A 7 6.04 -7.19 -4.85
CA VAL A 7 6.07 -6.29 -3.70
C VAL A 7 6.24 -4.87 -4.20
N ALA A 8 5.28 -3.99 -3.89
CA ALA A 8 5.40 -2.58 -4.26
C ALA A 8 6.50 -1.91 -3.43
N THR A 9 7.50 -1.33 -4.10
CA THR A 9 8.53 -0.54 -3.44
C THR A 9 7.92 0.76 -2.90
N LYS A 10 8.09 0.96 -1.60
CA LYS A 10 7.72 2.17 -0.87
C LYS A 10 8.32 3.41 -1.53
N VAL A 11 7.49 4.36 -1.97
CA VAL A 11 7.92 5.76 -2.11
C VAL A 11 7.52 6.47 -0.83
N GLN A 12 8.45 6.58 0.10
CA GLN A 12 8.25 7.30 1.34
C GLN A 12 8.58 8.78 1.11
N SER A 13 7.59 9.66 1.16
CA SER A 13 7.84 11.10 1.29
C SER A 13 8.20 11.43 2.75
N THR A 14 9.37 10.97 3.21
CA THR A 14 9.99 11.42 4.46
C THR A 14 11.30 12.11 4.12
N TYR A 15 11.24 13.43 3.88
CA TYR A 15 12.36 14.41 3.83
C TYR A 15 13.71 13.92 3.28
N SER A 16 13.71 13.01 2.32
CA SER A 16 14.92 12.53 1.66
C SER A 16 14.56 12.14 0.25
N ASN A 17 15.20 12.82 -0.70
CA ASN A 17 15.01 12.64 -2.13
C ASN A 17 15.60 11.29 -2.57
N LEU A 18 14.96 10.18 -2.21
CA LEU A 18 15.16 8.93 -2.95
C LEU A 18 14.40 9.10 -4.26
N ALA A 19 15.12 9.51 -5.31
CA ALA A 19 14.57 9.56 -6.66
C ALA A 19 14.05 8.17 -7.00
N ALA A 20 12.72 8.01 -7.07
CA ALA A 20 12.14 6.81 -7.62
C ALA A 20 12.57 6.75 -9.09
N GLU A 21 13.34 5.74 -9.48
CA GLU A 21 13.68 5.55 -10.89
C GLU A 21 12.36 5.44 -11.68
N GLY A 22 12.20 6.34 -12.66
CA GLY A 22 10.98 6.49 -13.45
C GLY A 22 10.87 5.41 -14.51
N TYR A 23 10.82 4.13 -14.12
CA TYR A 23 10.51 3.07 -15.08
C TYR A 23 9.02 3.13 -15.45
N PRO A 24 8.67 3.02 -16.75
CA PRO A 24 7.29 3.07 -17.23
C PRO A 24 6.46 1.85 -16.79
N ASP A 25 7.14 0.77 -16.40
CA ASP A 25 6.51 -0.51 -16.05
C ASP A 25 6.64 -0.79 -14.54
N GLY A 26 5.84 -1.75 -14.06
CA GLY A 26 5.89 -2.26 -12.70
C GLY A 26 4.73 -1.79 -11.82
N VAL A 27 4.87 -2.02 -10.52
CA VAL A 27 3.87 -1.66 -9.52
C VAL A 27 4.43 -0.61 -8.58
N ARG A 28 3.62 0.38 -8.23
CA ARG A 28 4.01 1.46 -7.31
C ARG A 28 3.03 1.53 -6.15
N SER A 29 3.54 1.95 -5.00
CA SER A 29 2.71 2.26 -3.85
C SER A 29 3.04 3.61 -3.24
N TRP A 30 2.00 4.25 -2.70
CA TRP A 30 2.11 5.48 -1.91
C TRP A 30 1.49 5.25 -0.55
N ILE A 31 2.07 5.92 0.45
CA ILE A 31 1.57 5.89 1.82
C ILE A 31 1.55 7.32 2.39
N ALA A 32 0.45 7.67 3.05
CA ALA A 32 0.33 8.91 3.81
C ALA A 32 -0.39 8.66 5.14
N THR A 33 -0.15 9.53 6.12
CA THR A 33 -0.83 9.50 7.42
C THR A 33 -1.57 10.81 7.63
N GLY A 34 -2.88 10.72 7.91
CA GLY A 34 -3.73 11.84 8.23
C GLY A 34 -3.53 12.32 9.68
N THR A 35 -3.95 13.55 9.96
CA THR A 35 -3.87 14.16 11.30
C THR A 35 -4.63 13.39 12.39
N ASN A 36 -5.60 12.57 12.01
CA ASN A 36 -6.39 11.75 12.94
C ASN A 36 -5.84 10.33 13.13
N GLY A 37 -4.66 10.03 12.55
CA GLY A 37 -4.05 8.70 12.60
C GLY A 37 -4.56 7.73 11.52
N ASP A 38 -5.41 8.19 10.60
CA ASP A 38 -5.79 7.42 9.42
C ASP A 38 -4.59 7.22 8.50
N ILE A 39 -4.48 6.04 7.89
CA ILE A 39 -3.41 5.69 6.96
C ILE A 39 -4.00 5.50 5.58
N TYR A 40 -3.49 6.26 4.62
CA TYR A 40 -3.87 6.18 3.22
C TYR A 40 -2.83 5.36 2.48
N VAL A 41 -3.26 4.31 1.79
CA VAL A 41 -2.39 3.50 0.93
C VAL A 41 -2.96 3.51 -0.49
N ALA A 42 -2.14 3.82 -1.48
CA ALA A 42 -2.54 3.72 -2.88
C ALA A 42 -1.63 2.74 -3.62
N PHE A 43 -2.23 1.83 -4.40
CA PHE A 43 -1.52 0.96 -5.34
C PHE A 43 -1.77 1.43 -6.76
N PHE A 44 -0.72 1.44 -7.56
CA PHE A 44 -0.76 1.77 -8.99
C PHE A 44 -0.14 0.62 -9.76
N ASN A 45 -0.92 0.03 -10.66
CA ASN A 45 -0.43 -0.97 -11.60
C ASN A 45 -0.07 -0.26 -12.90
N LEU A 46 1.22 -0.15 -13.22
CA LEU A 46 1.68 0.42 -14.49
C LEU A 46 1.90 -0.66 -15.56
N ASN A 47 1.68 -1.93 -15.21
CA ASN A 47 1.70 -3.02 -16.19
C ASN A 47 0.41 -3.02 -17.02
N ASP A 48 0.49 -3.54 -18.23
CA ASP A 48 -0.68 -3.82 -19.08
C ASP A 48 -1.61 -4.89 -18.47
N GLU A 49 -1.03 -5.84 -17.74
CA GLU A 49 -1.74 -6.99 -17.19
C GLU A 49 -2.28 -6.73 -15.79
N LYS A 50 -3.44 -7.32 -15.47
CA LYS A 50 -3.98 -7.33 -14.10
C LYS A 50 -2.95 -7.95 -13.16
N THR A 51 -2.61 -7.23 -12.10
CA THR A 51 -1.53 -7.61 -11.18
C THR A 51 -2.03 -7.59 -9.73
N THR A 52 -1.72 -8.63 -8.97
CA THR A 52 -1.84 -8.59 -7.50
C THR A 52 -0.70 -7.79 -6.92
N ILE A 53 -1.03 -6.69 -6.24
CA ILE A 53 -0.08 -5.80 -5.58
C ILE A 53 -0.21 -6.02 -4.08
N SER A 54 0.93 -6.16 -3.39
CA SER A 54 1.00 -6.36 -1.95
C SER A 54 1.97 -5.38 -1.28
N ALA A 55 1.63 -4.93 -0.08
CA ALA A 55 2.49 -4.14 0.79
C ALA A 55 2.51 -4.73 2.22
N ASN A 56 3.67 -4.69 2.86
CA ASN A 56 3.80 -5.15 4.24
C ASN A 56 3.36 -4.04 5.23
N ILE A 57 2.58 -4.40 6.24
CA ILE A 57 2.07 -3.45 7.24
C ILE A 57 3.20 -2.85 8.10
N VAL A 58 4.32 -3.55 8.25
CA VAL A 58 5.51 -3.06 8.97
C VAL A 58 6.08 -1.82 8.25
N ASP A 59 5.95 -1.74 6.92
CA ASP A 59 6.30 -0.53 6.18
C ASP A 59 5.36 0.65 6.52
N LEU A 60 4.12 0.37 6.93
CA LEU A 60 3.17 1.37 7.44
C LEU A 60 3.46 1.77 8.90
N ALA A 61 4.03 0.89 9.72
CA ALA A 61 4.40 1.24 11.09
C ALA A 61 5.47 2.36 11.14
N ILE A 62 6.27 2.51 10.09
CA ILE A 62 7.31 3.55 9.98
C ILE A 62 6.70 4.97 9.89
N VAL A 63 5.44 5.13 9.48
CA VAL A 63 4.79 6.46 9.42
C VAL A 63 4.04 6.86 10.69
N GLN A 64 3.94 5.99 11.72
CA GLN A 64 3.33 6.38 12.99
C GLN A 64 4.33 7.01 13.97
N PRO A 65 4.02 8.18 14.56
CA PRO A 65 4.80 8.74 15.66
C PRO A 65 4.74 7.81 16.88
N GLY A 66 5.90 7.30 17.34
CA GLY A 66 5.99 6.50 18.58
C GLY A 66 6.33 5.03 18.41
N GLY A 67 6.47 4.51 17.18
CA GLY A 67 7.13 3.22 16.91
C GLY A 67 6.45 1.98 17.48
N SER A 68 5.17 2.05 17.87
CA SER A 68 4.42 0.87 18.29
C SER A 68 4.18 -0.05 17.10
N MET A 69 4.52 -1.33 17.26
CA MET A 69 4.26 -2.37 16.27
C MET A 69 2.74 -2.53 16.08
N LEU A 70 2.23 -2.04 14.95
CA LEU A 70 0.82 -2.18 14.56
C LEU A 70 0.47 -3.66 14.47
N ARG A 71 -0.54 -4.10 15.23
CA ARG A 71 -0.93 -5.53 15.28
C ARG A 71 -2.07 -5.85 14.33
N LEU A 72 -2.95 -4.89 14.05
CA LEU A 72 -4.05 -5.09 13.11
C LEU A 72 -4.46 -3.75 12.49
N CYS A 73 -4.61 -3.72 11.17
CA CYS A 73 -5.21 -2.61 10.45
C CYS A 73 -6.47 -3.07 9.73
N GLY A 74 -7.50 -2.23 9.76
CA GLY A 74 -8.76 -2.45 9.04
C GLY A 74 -9.23 -1.16 8.39
N GLY A 75 -9.98 -1.27 7.31
CA GLY A 75 -10.40 -0.09 6.57
C GLY A 75 -11.25 -0.39 5.35
N ILE A 76 -11.34 0.61 4.47
CA ILE A 76 -12.17 0.57 3.27
C ILE A 76 -11.29 0.74 2.04
N GLU A 77 -11.50 -0.11 1.03
CA GLU A 77 -11.08 0.17 -0.34
C GLU A 77 -12.09 1.15 -0.94
N THR A 78 -11.59 2.33 -1.33
CA THR A 78 -12.39 3.54 -1.56
C THR A 78 -13.27 3.43 -2.79
N TRP A 79 -12.81 2.73 -3.83
CA TRP A 79 -13.53 2.69 -5.11
C TRP A 79 -14.70 1.70 -5.09
N SER A 80 -14.51 0.56 -4.43
CA SER A 80 -15.50 -0.52 -4.32
C SER A 80 -16.31 -0.48 -3.02
N GLU A 81 -15.93 0.40 -2.08
CA GLU A 81 -16.46 0.46 -0.71
C GLU A 81 -16.32 -0.86 0.06
N THR A 82 -15.38 -1.73 -0.36
CA THR A 82 -15.17 -3.04 0.24
C THR A 82 -14.34 -2.90 1.51
N TYR A 83 -14.78 -3.55 2.59
CA TYR A 83 -14.00 -3.63 3.82
C TYR A 83 -12.79 -4.56 3.67
N VAL A 84 -11.63 -4.08 4.14
CA VAL A 84 -10.37 -4.81 4.10
C VAL A 84 -9.77 -4.92 5.50
N THR A 85 -9.12 -6.06 5.75
CA THR A 85 -8.30 -6.29 6.94
C THR A 85 -6.92 -6.72 6.51
N THR A 86 -5.91 -6.38 7.30
CA THR A 86 -4.55 -6.87 7.07
C THR A 86 -4.29 -8.09 7.92
N ASN A 87 -4.90 -9.21 7.53
CA ASN A 87 -4.54 -10.53 8.06
C ASN A 87 -3.09 -10.84 7.67
N ASP A 88 -2.32 -11.37 8.62
CA ASP A 88 -0.91 -11.75 8.43
C ASP A 88 0.03 -10.61 7.99
N ALA A 89 -0.23 -9.39 8.48
CA ALA A 89 0.66 -8.25 8.32
C ALA A 89 0.89 -7.79 6.86
N SER A 90 -0.01 -8.11 5.94
CA SER A 90 0.04 -7.62 4.56
C SER A 90 -1.31 -7.07 4.10
N LEU A 91 -1.26 -6.06 3.24
CA LEU A 91 -2.39 -5.55 2.48
C LEU A 91 -2.18 -5.93 1.02
N SER A 92 -3.17 -6.57 0.40
CA SER A 92 -3.08 -7.00 -1.00
C SER A 92 -4.36 -6.70 -1.76
N ALA A 93 -4.23 -6.38 -3.04
CA ALA A 93 -5.37 -6.23 -3.94
C ALA A 93 -5.00 -6.59 -5.38
N GLU A 94 -5.97 -7.12 -6.11
CA GLU A 94 -5.88 -7.25 -7.57
C GLU A 94 -6.20 -5.91 -8.22
N VAL A 95 -5.28 -5.38 -9.00
CA VAL A 95 -5.44 -4.09 -9.70
C VAL A 95 -5.37 -4.34 -11.19
N ALA A 96 -6.38 -3.88 -11.93
CA ALA A 96 -6.41 -3.98 -13.40
C ALA A 96 -5.17 -3.31 -14.03
N GLY A 97 -4.84 -3.68 -15.28
CA GLY A 97 -3.77 -3.02 -16.03
C GLY A 97 -3.99 -1.51 -16.11
N HIS A 98 -2.94 -0.72 -15.88
CA HIS A 98 -3.00 0.75 -15.78
C HIS A 98 -3.99 1.29 -14.74
N GLY A 99 -4.39 0.45 -13.77
CA GLY A 99 -5.38 0.76 -12.75
C GLY A 99 -4.80 1.19 -11.41
N SER A 100 -5.69 1.54 -10.48
CA SER A 100 -5.33 1.87 -9.10
C SER A 100 -6.30 1.33 -8.06
N ALA A 101 -5.82 1.14 -6.83
CA ALA A 101 -6.64 0.88 -5.64
C ALA A 101 -6.26 1.85 -4.53
N LEU A 102 -7.23 2.33 -3.74
CA LEU A 102 -7.01 3.31 -2.67
C LEU A 102 -7.65 2.82 -1.37
N PHE A 103 -6.87 2.77 -0.31
CA PHE A 103 -7.31 2.28 1.00
C PHE A 103 -7.24 3.39 2.04
N VAL A 104 -8.27 3.49 2.86
CA VAL A 104 -8.27 4.29 4.10
C VAL A 104 -8.30 3.30 5.27
N LEU A 105 -7.20 3.22 5.99
CA LEU A 105 -6.98 2.26 7.07
C LEU A 105 -6.90 2.95 8.42
N ARG A 106 -7.33 2.22 9.44
CA ARG A 106 -7.08 2.54 10.84
C ARG A 106 -6.43 1.34 11.51
N CYS A 107 -5.42 1.60 12.32
CA CYS A 107 -4.59 0.57 12.93
C CYS A 107 -4.62 0.67 14.45
N PHE A 108 -4.53 -0.49 15.11
CA PHE A 108 -4.66 -0.68 16.55
C PHE A 108 -3.61 -1.66 17.09
#